data_AF-A0A382D0H6-F1
#
_entry.id   AF-A0A382D0H6-F1
#
_cell.length_a   1.000
_cell.length_b   1.000
_cell.length_c   1.000
_cell.angle_alpha   90.00
_cell.angle_beta   90.00
_cell.angle_gamma   90.00
#
_symmetry.space_group_name_H-M   'P 1'
#
loop_
_entity.id
_entity.type
_entity.pdbx_description
1 polymer ?
#
loop_
_entity_poly.entity_id
_entity_poly.type
_entity_poly.pdbx_seq_one_letter_code
_entity_poly.pdbx_strand_id
1 'polypeptide(L)'
;MVSSIYETEAVSPYPQADYLNCVAHIKTELTPEALLTSCREIEFSNGRPVSRDKNAPRTLDIDIIFYGNRIINATKLIVPHPRYADRRFVLEPLAEIAPDYICPDTGCSVGDTLDQCTDCSRVQLFSLETV
;
A
#
# COMPACT_ATOMS: atom_id res chain seq x y z
N MET A 1 8.05 11.91 1.22
CA MET A 1 7.00 12.20 2.22
C MET A 1 6.43 10.87 2.68
N VAL A 2 6.09 10.72 3.96
CA VAL A 2 5.52 9.49 4.52
C VAL A 2 4.28 9.88 5.31
N SER A 3 3.20 9.10 5.20
CA SER A 3 1.98 9.28 5.98
C SER A 3 2.22 8.95 7.45
N SER A 4 1.21 9.20 8.27
CA SER A 4 1.10 8.58 9.59
C SER A 4 1.01 7.06 9.46
N ILE A 5 1.23 6.36 10.57
CA ILE A 5 1.03 4.91 10.67
C ILE A 5 -0.42 4.68 11.09
N TYR A 6 -1.09 3.76 10.40
CA TYR A 6 -2.46 3.36 10.70
C TYR A 6 -2.52 1.90 11.12
N GLU A 7 -3.24 1.61 12.20
CA GLU A 7 -3.60 0.25 12.59
C GLU A 7 -4.92 -0.14 11.91
N THR A 8 -4.93 -1.31 11.28
CA THR A 8 -6.06 -1.76 10.46
C THR A 8 -6.35 -3.24 10.63
N GLU A 9 -7.62 -3.60 10.55
CA GLU A 9 -8.07 -4.99 10.65
C GLU A 9 -7.33 -5.92 9.68
N ALA A 10 -6.87 -7.05 10.21
CA ALA A 10 -6.17 -8.06 9.43
C ALA A 10 -7.10 -8.72 8.39
N VAL A 11 -6.87 -8.45 7.11
CA VAL A 11 -7.53 -9.16 6.01
C VAL A 11 -6.82 -10.50 5.76
N SER A 12 -7.05 -11.49 6.63
CA SER A 12 -6.40 -12.81 6.55
C SER A 12 -7.29 -13.94 7.07
N PRO A 13 -7.20 -15.15 6.48
CA PRO A 13 -7.84 -16.33 7.03
C PRO A 13 -7.15 -16.87 8.30
N TYR A 14 -5.98 -16.34 8.66
CA TYR A 14 -5.22 -16.76 9.84
C TYR A 14 -5.42 -15.79 11.01
N PRO A 15 -5.58 -16.30 12.24
CA PRO A 15 -5.53 -15.45 13.44
C PRO A 15 -4.20 -14.71 13.50
N GLN A 16 -4.24 -13.38 13.47
CA GLN A 16 -3.08 -12.52 13.64
C GLN A 16 -3.51 -11.17 14.22
N ALA A 17 -2.54 -10.42 14.71
CA ALA A 17 -2.75 -9.02 15.09
C ALA A 17 -3.10 -8.16 13.86
N ASP A 18 -3.64 -6.98 14.13
CA ASP A 18 -3.88 -5.96 13.11
C ASP A 18 -2.58 -5.57 12.38
N TYR A 19 -2.74 -5.08 11.15
CA TYR A 19 -1.62 -4.56 10.38
C TYR A 19 -1.35 -3.10 10.72
N LEU A 20 -0.06 -2.76 10.71
CA LEU A 20 0.38 -1.38 10.61
C LEU A 20 0.61 -1.04 9.14
N ASN A 21 -0.10 -0.04 8.63
CA ASN A 21 -0.01 0.43 7.25
C ASN A 21 0.45 1.89 7.20
N CYS A 22 1.25 2.22 6.19
CA CYS A 22 1.61 3.60 5.86
C CYS A 22 1.88 3.70 4.35
N VAL A 23 1.88 4.93 3.83
CA VAL A 23 2.20 5.22 2.43
C VAL A 23 3.40 6.15 2.38
N ALA A 24 4.31 5.87 1.46
CA ALA A 24 5.48 6.71 1.20
C ALA A 24 5.49 7.20 -0.24
N HIS A 25 5.64 8.51 -0.41
CA HIS A 25 5.95 9.14 -1.69
C HIS A 25 7.46 9.36 -1.79
N ILE A 26 8.07 8.70 -2.78
CA ILE A 26 9.49 8.75 -3.07
C ILE A 26 9.75 9.37 -4.46
N LYS A 27 10.93 9.95 -4.63
CA LYS A 27 11.50 10.27 -5.95
C LYS A 27 12.57 9.23 -6.26
N THR A 28 12.56 8.69 -7.47
CA THR A 28 13.51 7.66 -7.87
C THR A 28 13.84 7.78 -9.36
N GLU A 29 15.05 7.36 -9.73
CA GLU A 29 15.49 7.20 -11.12
C GLU A 29 15.44 5.73 -11.57
N LEU A 30 15.12 4.81 -10.65
CA LEU A 30 14.97 3.38 -10.96
C LEU A 30 13.79 3.15 -11.90
N THR A 31 13.91 2.21 -12.85
CA THR A 31 12.75 1.76 -13.61
C THR A 31 11.73 1.07 -12.71
N PRO A 32 10.46 0.92 -13.12
CA PRO A 32 9.44 0.22 -12.34
C PRO A 32 9.86 -1.20 -11.92
N GLU A 33 10.55 -1.93 -12.81
CA GLU A 33 11.05 -3.28 -12.55
C GLU A 33 12.22 -3.30 -11.56
N ALA A 34 13.11 -2.32 -11.67
CA ALA A 34 14.22 -2.15 -10.73
C ALA A 34 13.69 -1.76 -9.35
N LEU A 35 12.71 -0.85 -9.28
CA LEU A 35 12.05 -0.48 -8.03
C LEU A 35 11.36 -1.69 -7.39
N LEU A 36 10.60 -2.48 -8.16
CA LEU A 36 9.98 -3.71 -7.66
C LEU A 36 11.01 -4.71 -7.12
N THR A 37 12.17 -4.82 -7.77
CA THR A 37 13.27 -5.67 -7.31
C THR A 37 13.79 -5.18 -5.97
N SER A 38 14.07 -3.87 -5.84
CA SER A 38 14.51 -3.26 -4.57
C SER A 38 13.49 -3.43 -3.45
N CYS A 39 12.18 -3.28 -3.72
CA CYS A 39 11.13 -3.53 -2.73
C CYS A 39 11.18 -4.97 -2.20
N ARG A 40 11.30 -5.96 -3.09
CA ARG A 40 11.40 -7.38 -2.72
C ARG A 40 12.66 -7.70 -1.93
N GLU A 41 13.79 -7.08 -2.26
CA GLU A 41 15.04 -7.22 -1.50
C GLU A 41 14.88 -6.70 -0.07
N ILE A 42 14.27 -5.53 0.11
CA ILE A 42 13.98 -4.96 1.43
C ILE A 42 13.06 -5.90 2.23
N GLU A 43 11.99 -6.39 1.61
CA GLU A 43 11.10 -7.36 2.25
C GLU A 43 11.84 -8.62 2.70
N PHE A 44 12.68 -9.18 1.83
CA PHE A 44 13.49 -10.37 2.13
C PHE A 44 14.46 -10.13 3.29
N SER A 45 15.17 -9.00 3.28
CA SER A 45 16.06 -8.61 4.38
C SER A 45 15.34 -8.40 5.71
N ASN A 46 14.03 -8.11 5.69
CA ASN A 46 13.18 -8.01 6.87
C ASN A 46 12.49 -9.35 7.25
N GLY A 47 12.99 -10.47 6.73
CA GLY A 47 12.57 -11.80 7.14
C GLY A 47 11.35 -12.35 6.42
N ARG A 48 10.92 -11.75 5.29
CA ARG A 48 9.87 -12.34 4.44
C ARG A 48 10.40 -13.61 3.77
N PRO A 49 9.81 -14.79 4.02
CA PRO A 49 10.27 -16.05 3.43
C PRO A 49 9.99 -16.10 1.92
N VAL A 50 10.86 -16.79 1.18
CA VAL A 50 10.77 -16.95 -0.29
C VAL A 50 9.52 -17.72 -0.71
N SER A 51 9.08 -18.68 0.11
CA SER A 51 7.86 -19.46 -0.09
C SER A 51 6.92 -19.23 1.09
N ARG A 52 5.66 -18.90 0.81
CA ARG A 52 4.61 -18.71 1.81
C ARG A 52 3.24 -18.96 1.21
N ASP A 53 2.31 -19.32 2.07
CA ASP A 53 0.90 -19.35 1.69
C ASP A 53 0.39 -17.94 1.37
N LYS A 54 -0.55 -17.88 0.44
CA LYS A 54 -1.24 -16.64 0.10
C LYS A 54 -1.88 -16.07 1.37
N ASN A 55 -1.66 -14.78 1.64
CA ASN A 55 -2.13 -14.05 2.82
C ASN A 55 -1.59 -14.54 4.18
N ALA A 56 -0.53 -15.36 4.21
CA ALA A 56 0.17 -15.65 5.46
C ALA A 56 0.67 -14.33 6.11
N PRO A 57 0.70 -14.26 7.46
CA PRO A 57 1.32 -13.15 8.19
C PRO A 57 2.72 -12.88 7.67
N ARG A 58 3.07 -11.59 7.54
CA ARG A 58 4.36 -11.15 7.00
C ARG A 58 4.88 -9.99 7.81
N THR A 59 6.20 -9.93 7.98
CA THR A 59 6.89 -8.88 8.71
C THR A 59 6.84 -7.54 7.99
N LEU A 60 6.97 -7.56 6.66
CA LEU A 60 6.93 -6.38 5.80
C LEU A 60 6.35 -6.74 4.42
N ASP A 61 5.55 -5.81 3.89
CA ASP A 61 4.99 -5.84 2.54
C ASP A 61 5.10 -4.45 1.93
N ILE A 62 5.67 -4.36 0.73
CA ILE A 62 5.84 -3.12 -0.02
C ILE A 62 5.20 -3.28 -1.38
N ASP A 63 4.04 -2.66 -1.54
CA ASP A 63 3.31 -2.60 -2.81
C ASP A 63 3.56 -1.25 -3.51
N ILE A 64 3.80 -1.29 -4.82
CA ILE A 64 3.86 -0.08 -5.66
C ILE A 64 2.43 0.30 -6.03
N ILE A 65 1.89 1.35 -5.40
CA ILE A 65 0.54 1.85 -5.68
C ILE A 65 0.49 2.59 -7.02
N PHE A 66 1.35 3.60 -7.18
CA PHE A 66 1.48 4.42 -8.39
C PHE A 66 2.94 4.55 -8.80
N TYR A 67 3.17 4.82 -10.08
CA TYR A 67 4.48 5.18 -10.61
C TYR A 67 4.35 6.39 -11.54
N GLY A 68 4.53 7.59 -10.98
CA GLY A 68 4.23 8.83 -11.70
C GLY A 68 2.80 8.82 -12.24
N ASN A 69 2.60 9.13 -13.51
CA ASN A 69 1.32 9.03 -14.21
C ASN A 69 1.22 7.80 -15.14
N ARG A 70 2.07 6.78 -14.93
CA ARG A 70 2.16 5.64 -15.85
C ARG A 70 1.12 4.58 -15.52
N ILE A 71 0.58 3.98 -16.56
CA ILE A 71 -0.16 2.72 -16.51
C ILE A 71 0.76 1.61 -17.02
N ILE A 72 0.98 0.58 -16.21
CA ILE A 72 1.87 -0.55 -16.49
C ILE A 72 1.05 -1.83 -16.36
N ASN A 73 1.04 -2.63 -17.43
CA ASN A 73 0.44 -3.95 -17.44
C ASN A 73 1.48 -4.98 -17.89
N ALA A 74 2.36 -5.38 -16.97
CA ALA A 74 3.41 -6.35 -17.20
C ALA A 74 3.17 -7.61 -16.36
N THR A 75 3.69 -8.75 -16.80
CA THR A 75 3.50 -10.05 -16.11
C THR A 75 3.90 -10.03 -14.64
N LYS A 76 4.88 -9.21 -14.27
CA LYS A 76 5.42 -9.13 -12.90
C LYS A 76 4.97 -7.89 -12.11
N LEU A 77 4.36 -6.89 -12.76
CA LEU A 77 4.02 -5.60 -12.17
C LEU A 77 2.82 -4.98 -12.88
N ILE A 78 1.80 -4.63 -12.09
CA ILE A 78 0.62 -3.88 -12.54
C ILE A 78 0.57 -2.57 -11.75
N VAL A 79 0.50 -1.45 -12.45
CA VAL A 79 0.40 -0.10 -11.88
C VAL A 79 -0.65 0.71 -12.67
N PRO A 80 -1.58 1.44 -12.03
CA PRO A 80 -1.83 1.48 -10.58
C PRO A 80 -2.12 0.10 -9.98
N HIS A 81 -1.82 -0.07 -8.69
CA HIS A 81 -2.02 -1.37 -8.04
C HIS A 81 -3.50 -1.78 -8.14
N PRO A 82 -3.87 -2.93 -8.73
CA PRO A 82 -5.22 -3.19 -9.24
C PRO A 82 -6.35 -3.20 -8.18
N ARG A 83 -6.00 -3.17 -6.89
CA ARG A 83 -6.94 -3.15 -5.76
C ARG A 83 -6.74 -1.96 -4.82
N TYR A 84 -6.01 -0.91 -5.23
CA TYR A 84 -5.78 0.25 -4.35
C TYR A 84 -7.10 0.94 -4.00
N ALA A 85 -7.99 1.10 -4.98
CA ALA A 85 -9.28 1.78 -4.83
C ALA A 85 -10.27 1.01 -3.94
N ASP A 86 -10.08 -0.30 -3.76
CA ASP A 86 -10.95 -1.15 -2.94
C ASP A 86 -10.43 -1.32 -1.50
N ARG A 87 -9.38 -0.59 -1.11
CA ARG A 87 -8.68 -0.80 0.16
C ARG A 87 -8.57 0.49 0.93
N ARG A 88 -9.39 0.62 1.97
CA ARG A 88 -9.39 1.81 2.82
C ARG A 88 -8.06 2.02 3.53
N PHE A 89 -7.40 0.94 3.94
CA PHE A 89 -6.06 1.01 4.55
C PHE A 89 -4.94 1.49 3.61
N VAL A 90 -5.22 1.55 2.30
CA VAL A 90 -4.32 2.17 1.31
C VAL A 90 -4.75 3.62 1.07
N LEU A 91 -6.05 3.87 0.92
CA LEU A 91 -6.58 5.19 0.56
C LEU A 91 -6.48 6.22 1.69
N GLU A 92 -6.75 5.85 2.94
CA GLU A 92 -6.65 6.79 4.09
C GLU A 92 -5.23 7.38 4.23
N PRO A 93 -4.13 6.59 4.37
CA PRO A 93 -2.78 7.14 4.42
C PRO A 93 -2.33 7.83 3.13
N LEU A 94 -2.86 7.41 1.97
CA LEU A 94 -2.55 8.07 0.70
C LEU A 94 -3.22 9.45 0.61
N ALA A 95 -4.48 9.57 1.03
CA ALA A 95 -5.23 10.81 1.07
C ALA A 95 -4.64 11.82 2.06
N GLU A 96 -4.01 11.34 3.15
CA GLU A 96 -3.27 12.20 4.09
C GLU A 96 -2.14 12.98 3.38
N ILE A 97 -1.41 12.34 2.47
CA ILE A 97 -0.20 12.93 1.87
C ILE A 97 -0.40 13.45 0.44
N ALA A 98 -1.45 13.01 -0.24
CA ALA A 98 -1.68 13.29 -1.65
C ALA A 98 -3.18 13.25 -2.04
N PRO A 99 -4.06 14.01 -1.36
CA PRO A 99 -5.52 13.94 -1.60
C PRO A 99 -5.90 14.38 -3.03
N ASP A 100 -5.19 15.37 -3.58
CA ASP A 100 -5.46 15.94 -4.90
C ASP A 100 -4.74 15.19 -6.05
N TYR A 101 -4.01 14.10 -5.74
CA TYR A 101 -3.33 13.33 -6.79
C TYR A 101 -4.38 12.67 -7.68
N ILE A 102 -4.24 12.86 -9.00
CA ILE A 102 -5.16 12.30 -9.98
C ILE A 102 -4.72 10.89 -10.35
N CYS A 103 -5.54 9.92 -10.00
CA CYS A 103 -5.34 8.51 -10.30
C CYS A 103 -5.30 8.29 -11.82
N PRO A 104 -4.20 7.76 -12.40
CA PRO A 104 -4.03 7.68 -13.86
C PRO A 104 -5.04 6.78 -14.57
N ASP A 105 -5.61 5.80 -13.87
CA ASP A 105 -6.54 4.81 -14.39
C ASP A 105 -8.00 5.27 -14.38
N THR A 106 -8.39 6.10 -13.41
CA THR A 106 -9.78 6.56 -13.23
C THR A 106 -9.99 8.03 -13.60
N GLY A 107 -8.95 8.85 -13.50
CA GLY A 107 -9.04 10.31 -13.61
C GLY A 107 -9.66 11.00 -12.39
N CYS A 108 -10.01 10.25 -11.35
CA CYS A 108 -10.49 10.80 -10.07
C CYS A 108 -9.32 11.20 -9.17
N SER A 109 -9.56 12.13 -8.24
CA SER A 109 -8.58 12.39 -7.18
C SER A 109 -8.53 11.23 -6.18
N VAL A 110 -7.44 11.13 -5.42
CA VAL A 110 -7.35 10.19 -4.30
C VAL A 110 -8.47 10.45 -3.28
N GLY A 111 -8.76 11.71 -2.98
CA GLY A 111 -9.85 12.11 -2.09
C GLY A 111 -11.20 11.57 -2.58
N ASP A 112 -11.54 11.81 -3.85
CA ASP A 112 -12.78 11.29 -4.44
C ASP A 112 -12.83 9.76 -4.45
N THR A 113 -11.67 9.12 -4.65
CA THR A 113 -11.56 7.66 -4.64
C THR A 113 -11.79 7.10 -3.24
N LEU A 114 -11.30 7.79 -2.20
CA LEU A 114 -11.55 7.45 -0.80
C LEU A 114 -13.04 7.60 -0.45
N ASP A 115 -13.67 8.70 -0.87
CA ASP A 115 -15.10 8.94 -0.63
C ASP A 115 -16.01 7.88 -1.29
N GLN A 116 -15.56 7.30 -2.41
CA GLN A 116 -16.26 6.25 -3.14
C GLN A 116 -15.92 4.83 -2.66
N CYS A 117 -14.95 4.68 -1.76
CA CYS A 117 -14.48 3.37 -1.32
C CYS A 117 -15.56 2.65 -0.50
N THR A 118 -15.91 1.42 -0.92
CA THR A 118 -16.91 0.61 -0.22
C THR A 118 -16.33 -0.25 0.91
N ASP A 119 -15.02 -0.18 1.15
CA ASP A 119 -14.35 -0.94 2.20
C ASP A 119 -14.63 -0.30 3.57
N CYS A 120 -15.41 -1.00 4.39
CA CYS A 120 -15.80 -0.57 5.74
C CYS A 120 -14.79 -1.00 6.82
N SER A 121 -13.63 -1.57 6.46
CA SER A 121 -12.62 -2.02 7.42
C SER A 121 -12.17 -0.88 8.35
N ARG A 122 -11.86 -1.22 9.60
CA ARG A 122 -11.33 -0.24 10.55
C ARG A 122 -9.94 0.24 10.11
N VAL A 123 -9.77 1.56 10.07
CA VAL A 123 -8.49 2.23 9.85
C VAL A 123 -8.36 3.36 10.87
N GLN A 124 -7.37 3.27 11.76
CA GLN A 124 -7.20 4.22 12.86
C GLN A 124 -5.74 4.63 12.96
N LEU A 125 -5.49 5.89 13.35
CA LEU A 125 -4.13 6.35 13.62
C LEU A 125 -3.52 5.50 14.72
N PHE A 126 -2.36 4.90 14.45
CA PHE A 126 -1.62 4.14 15.43
C PHE A 126 -0.95 5.11 16.40
N SER A 127 -1.27 4.96 17.69
CA SER A 127 -0.62 5.69 18.77
C SER A 127 0.17 4.70 19.61
N LEU A 128 1.45 4.97 19.82
CA LEU A 128 2.20 4.31 20.88
C LEU A 128 1.67 4.89 22.19
N GLU A 129 0.80 4.15 22.89
CA GLU A 129 0.56 4.44 24.29
C GLU A 129 1.92 4.48 24.99
N THR A 130 2.30 5.68 25.45
CA THR A 130 3.55 5.86 26.18
C THR A 130 3.31 5.22 27.55
N VAL A 131 3.81 3.99 27.72
CA VAL A 131 3.87 3.32 29.02
C VAL A 131 4.78 4.10 29.97
#